data_AF-A0A2V7FUI4-F1
#
_entry.id   AF-A0A2V7FUI4-F1
#
_cell.length_a   1.000
_cell.length_b   1.000
_cell.length_c   1.000
_cell.angle_alpha   90.00
_cell.angle_beta   90.00
_cell.angle_gamma   90.00
#
_symmetry.space_group_name_H-M   'P 1'
#
loop_
_entity.id
_entity.type
_entity.pdbx_description
1 polymer ?
#
loop_
_entity_poly.entity_id
_entity_poly.type
_entity_poly.pdbx_seq_one_letter_code
_entity_poly.pdbx_strand_id
1 'polypeptide(L)' 'MPIYEYRCTKCEARFSRQEEIEEHGRTPPACPQCRSRAVEQVLSPFFAKTVRKS' A
#
# COMPACT_ATOMS: atom_id res chain seq x y z
N MET A 1 -0.94 -9.19 10.00
CA MET A 1 -1.24 -7.84 9.49
C MET A 1 -0.85 -7.77 8.02
N PRO A 2 -1.75 -7.36 7.12
CA PRO A 2 -1.39 -7.13 5.72
C PRO A 2 -0.38 -5.98 5.57
N ILE A 3 0.56 -6.15 4.64
CA ILE A 3 1.49 -5.10 4.23
C ILE A 3 0.86 -4.43 3.01
N TYR A 4 0.58 -3.13 3.12
CA TYR A 4 0.11 -2.30 2.02
C TYR A 4 1.26 -1.46 1.48
N GLU A 5 1.38 -1.39 0.16
CA GLU A 5 2.31 -0.47 -0.47
C GLU A 5 1.59 0.83 -0.83
N TYR A 6 2.27 1.93 -0.61
CA TYR A 6 1.80 3.28 -0.91
C TYR A 6 2.81 4.00 -1.80
N ARG A 7 2.33 4.84 -2.69
CA ARG A 7 3.11 5.75 -3.51
C ARG A 7 2.62 7.18 -3.29
N CYS A 8 3.54 8.10 -2.99
CA CYS A 8 3.18 9.51 -2.94
C CYS A 8 3.06 10.08 -4.37
N THR A 9 1.98 10.82 -4.65
CA THR A 9 1.81 11.47 -5.97
C THR A 9 2.63 12.75 -6.11
N LYS A 10 3.14 13.32 -5.01
CA LYS A 10 3.97 14.54 -5.04
C LYS A 10 5.46 14.28 -5.24
N CYS A 11 6.01 13.31 -4.52
CA CYS A 11 7.45 13.00 -4.58
C CYS A 11 7.74 11.63 -5.20
N GLU A 12 6.71 10.90 -5.61
CA GLU A 12 6.80 9.57 -6.25
C GLU A 12 7.46 8.48 -5.41
N ALA A 13 7.81 8.79 -4.16
CA ALA A 13 8.39 7.86 -3.22
C ALA A 13 7.39 6.73 -2.89
N ARG A 14 7.87 5.49 -2.96
CA ARG A 14 7.12 4.29 -2.57
C ARG A 14 7.53 3.87 -1.17
N PHE A 15 6.57 3.48 -0.35
CA PHE A 15 6.81 2.97 0.98
C PHE A 15 5.79 1.90 1.33
N SER A 16 6.24 0.88 2.06
CA SER A 16 5.36 -0.17 2.59
C SER A 16 4.97 0.16 4.02
N ARG A 17 3.69 -0.04 4.34
CA ARG A 17 3.12 0.13 5.68
C ARG A 17 2.37 -1.14 6.05
N GLN A 18 2.71 -1.69 7.21
CA GLN A 18 1.91 -2.70 7.87
C GLN A 18 0.71 -1.98 8.50
N GLU A 19 -0.49 -2.25 8.01
CA GLU A 19 -1.72 -1.71 8.57
C GLU A 19 -2.72 -2.84 8.77
N GLU A 20 -3.54 -2.73 9.81
CA GLU A 20 -4.70 -3.59 9.97
C GLU A 20 -5.83 -3.13 9.04
N ILE A 21 -6.63 -4.08 8.56
CA ILE A 21 -7.76 -3.81 7.66
C ILE A 21 -8.74 -2.79 8.28
N GLU A 22 -8.86 -2.74 9.61
CA GLU A 22 -9.69 -1.77 10.33
C GLU A 22 -9.20 -0.31 10.21
N GLU A 23 -7.89 -0.11 10.06
CA GLU A 23 -7.27 1.20 9.89
C GLU A 23 -7.19 1.59 8.40
N HIS A 24 -7.24 0.57 7.54
CA HIS A 24 -7.24 0.66 6.08
C HIS A 24 -8.58 1.22 5.55
N GLY A 25 -8.73 2.54 5.60
CA GLY A 25 -9.91 3.25 5.07
C GLY A 25 -10.31 4.49 5.85
N ARG A 26 -9.75 4.71 7.04
CA ARG A 26 -10.08 5.90 7.86
C ARG A 26 -9.25 7.12 7.49
N THR A 27 -7.95 6.95 7.28
CA THR A 27 -7.07 8.08 6.92
C THR A 27 -5.86 7.59 6.12
N PRO A 28 -5.61 8.11 4.90
CA PRO A 28 -4.37 7.78 4.19
C PRO A 28 -3.16 8.30 4.98
N PRO A 29 -2.08 7.51 5.13
CA PRO A 29 -0.90 7.94 5.87
C PRO A 29 -0.20 9.10 5.18
N ALA A 30 0.40 10.00 5.95
CA ALA A 30 1.23 11.06 5.37
C ALA A 30 2.54 10.48 4.82
N CYS A 31 2.97 10.98 3.66
CA CYS A 31 4.26 10.59 3.09
C CYS A 31 5.41 11.00 4.03
N PRO A 32 6.34 10.10 4.38
CA PRO A 32 7.45 10.40 5.29
C PRO A 32 8.46 11.41 4.71
N GLN A 33 8.51 11.54 3.37
CA GLN A 33 9.44 12.43 2.67
C GLN A 33 8.91 13.88 2.60
N CYS A 34 7.67 14.06 2.13
CA CYS A 34 7.12 15.39 1.84
C CYS A 34 5.99 15.82 2.79
N ARG A 35 5.59 14.96 3.74
CA ARG A 35 4.42 15.15 4.64
C ARG A 35 3.09 15.39 3.93
N SER A 36 3.03 15.15 2.64
CA SER A 36 1.80 15.22 1.86
C SER A 36 0.88 14.05 2.22
N ARG A 37 -0.42 14.31 2.33
CA ARG A 37 -1.47 13.27 2.44
C ARG A 37 -1.90 12.74 1.07
N ALA A 38 -1.34 13.28 -0.01
CA ALA A 38 -1.54 12.78 -1.37
C ALA A 38 -0.69 11.53 -1.59
N VAL A 39 -1.15 10.41 -1.05
CA VAL A 39 -0.59 9.07 -1.25
C VAL A 39 -1.67 8.17 -1.82
N GLU A 40 -1.28 7.32 -2.76
CA GLU A 40 -2.14 6.33 -3.40
C GLU A 40 -1.65 4.93 -3.00
N GLN A 41 -2.58 4.00 -2.86
CA GLN A 41 -2.21 2.60 -2.63
C GLN A 41 -1.71 1.98 -3.93
N VAL A 42 -0.55 1.35 -3.84
CA VAL A 42 -0.02 0.51 -4.90
C VAL A 42 -0.35 -0.92 -4.53
N LEU A 43 -1.35 -1.49 -5.19
CA LEU A 43 -1.58 -2.93 -5.11
C LEU A 43 -0.54 -3.57 -6.02
N SER A 44 0.47 -4.22 -5.44
CA SER A 44 1.38 -5.03 -6.23
C SER A 44 0.59 -6.18 -6.85
N PRO A 45 0.78 -6.48 -8.15
CA PRO A 45 0.10 -7.60 -8.78
C PRO A 45 0.61 -8.89 -8.14
N PHE A 46 -0.17 -9.48 -7.24
CA PHE A 46 0.15 -10.81 -6.70
C PHE A 46 -0.32 -11.86 -7.70
N PHE A 47 0.59 -12.75 -8.11
CA PHE A 47 0.25 -13.94 -8.88
C PHE A 47 0.02 -15.09 -7.92
N ALA A 48 -1.25 -15.44 -7.68
CA ALA A 48 -1.59 -16.66 -6.96
C ALA A 48 -1.22 -17.88 -7.82
N LYS A 49 -0.09 -18.53 -7.51
CA LYS A 49 0.21 -19.87 -8.02
C LYS A 49 -0.77 -20.86 -7.40
N THR A 50 -1.86 -21.13 -8.09
CA THR A 50 -2.72 -22.27 -7.77
C THR A 50 -2.10 -23.51 -8.39
N VAL A 51 -1.85 -24.54 -7.57
CA VAL A 51 -1.39 -25.83 -8.07
C VAL A 51 -2.56 -26.43 -8.85
N ARG A 52 -2.39 -26.65 -10.16
CA ARG A 52 -3.37 -27.35 -10.99
C ARG A 52 -3.65 -28.71 -10.33
N LYS A 53 -4.86 -28.91 -9.83
CA LYS A 53 -5.32 -30.25 -9.42
C LYS A 53 -5.74 -30.97 -10.70
N SER A 54 -4.95 -31.98 -11.08
CA SER A 54 -5.24 -32.87 -12.22
C SER A 54 -6.46 -33.74 -11.95
#